data_AF-A0A3M1U2W9-F1
#
_entry.id   AF-A0A3M1U2W9-F1
#
_cell.length_a   1.000
_cell.length_b   1.000
_cell.length_c   1.000
_cell.angle_alpha   90.00
_cell.angle_beta   90.00
_cell.angle_gamma   90.00
#
_symmetry.space_group_name_H-M   'P 1'
#
loop_
_entity.id
_entity.type
_entity.pdbx_description
1 polymer ?
#
loop_
_entity_poly.entity_id
_entity_poly.type
_entity_poly.pdbx_seq_one_letter_code
_entity_poly.pdbx_strand_id
1 'polypeptide(L)'
;MLMPKRVKHRKVARGRMKGMAKGGTKLDFGDYGIQALEPAWITNRQIEAARVAMTRHVRRGGKIWIRIFPDKPYTKKPAETRMGSGKGSPEGWVAVVKPGRILFEMSGVPVDIAREAMRRAAHKLPIKVKFVTRHDFPDHAEVSTADQREIEAHPPKFILERKASASQEPEAQETTQEETTE
;
A
#
# COMPACT_ATOMS: atom_id res chain seq x y z
N MET A 1 -11.54 14.11 12.22
CA MET A 1 -12.41 13.01 12.69
C MET A 1 -12.81 12.18 11.47
N LEU A 2 -12.18 11.02 11.25
CA LEU A 2 -12.45 10.16 10.09
C LEU A 2 -13.36 9.01 10.53
N MET A 3 -14.62 9.03 10.09
CA MET A 3 -15.56 7.92 10.20
C MET A 3 -16.47 7.86 8.96
N PRO A 4 -17.00 6.68 8.59
CA PRO A 4 -17.96 6.57 7.48
C PRO A 4 -19.30 7.24 7.83
N LYS A 5 -19.88 7.96 6.86
CA LYS A 5 -21.21 8.59 7.02
C LYS A 5 -22.34 7.56 7.18
N ARG A 6 -22.23 6.43 6.49
CA ARG A 6 -23.21 5.33 6.51
C ARG A 6 -22.47 4.00 6.47
N VAL A 7 -23.00 3.01 7.17
CA VAL A 7 -22.49 1.64 7.14
C VAL A 7 -23.62 0.62 7.03
N LYS A 8 -23.37 -0.46 6.29
CA LYS A 8 -24.33 -1.56 6.12
C LYS A 8 -24.55 -2.33 7.43
N HIS A 9 -23.47 -2.60 8.16
CA HIS A 9 -23.51 -3.37 9.41
C HIS A 9 -22.72 -2.64 10.50
N ARG A 10 -23.35 -2.52 11.68
CA ARG A 10 -22.73 -1.89 12.84
C ARG A 10 -21.62 -2.73 13.49
N LYS A 11 -21.74 -4.07 13.46
CA LYS A 11 -20.75 -5.01 14.01
C LYS A 11 -20.29 -5.98 12.91
N VAL A 12 -19.01 -5.94 12.53
CA VAL A 12 -18.45 -6.80 11.46
C VAL A 12 -17.42 -7.78 12.01
N ALA A 13 -17.35 -8.99 11.46
CA ALA A 13 -16.32 -9.98 11.84
C ALA A 13 -14.90 -9.40 11.65
N ARG A 14 -13.95 -9.84 12.48
CA ARG A 14 -12.58 -9.30 12.45
C ARG A 14 -11.86 -9.62 11.13
N GLY A 15 -12.16 -10.75 10.49
CA GLY A 15 -11.51 -11.12 9.22
C GLY A 15 -10.00 -11.38 9.37
N ARG A 16 -9.30 -11.51 8.23
CA ARG A 16 -7.86 -11.81 8.16
C ARG A 16 -7.12 -10.76 7.33
N MET A 17 -5.85 -10.52 7.62
CA MET A 17 -5.00 -9.53 6.91
C MET A 17 -3.87 -10.15 6.08
N LYS A 18 -4.01 -11.42 5.70
CA LYS A 18 -2.96 -12.13 4.96
C LYS A 18 -2.83 -11.62 3.51
N GLY A 19 -1.62 -11.78 2.95
CA GLY A 19 -1.28 -11.50 1.56
C GLY A 19 -0.95 -10.04 1.26
N MET A 20 -0.59 -9.79 0.00
CA MET A 20 -0.25 -8.47 -0.52
C MET A 20 -1.50 -7.61 -0.79
N ALA A 21 -1.30 -6.30 -0.88
CA ALA A 21 -2.32 -5.38 -1.36
C ALA A 21 -2.65 -5.67 -2.84
N LYS A 22 -3.94 -5.79 -3.15
CA LYS A 22 -4.43 -6.00 -4.53
C LYS A 22 -4.52 -4.71 -5.36
N GLY A 23 -4.49 -3.55 -4.70
CA GLY A 23 -4.70 -2.27 -5.36
C GLY A 23 -4.23 -1.10 -4.51
N GLY A 24 -4.08 0.06 -5.16
CA GLY A 24 -3.53 1.26 -4.55
C GLY A 24 -2.08 1.08 -4.09
N THR A 25 -1.33 0.30 -4.88
CA THR A 25 0.09 -0.01 -4.69
C THR A 25 1.01 1.00 -5.39
N LYS A 26 0.46 1.87 -6.23
CA LYS A 26 1.15 2.95 -6.95
C LYS A 26 0.72 4.34 -6.46
N LEU A 27 1.53 5.34 -6.78
CA LEU A 27 1.23 6.75 -6.57
C LEU A 27 0.33 7.26 -7.70
N ASP A 28 -0.87 7.77 -7.36
CA ASP A 28 -1.79 8.29 -8.38
C ASP A 28 -1.80 9.82 -8.45
N PHE A 29 -1.67 10.51 -7.32
CA PHE A 29 -1.83 11.96 -7.22
C PHE A 29 -0.51 12.69 -6.95
N GLY A 30 0.25 12.21 -5.96
CA GLY A 30 1.50 12.84 -5.52
C GLY A 30 2.75 12.34 -6.25
N ASP A 31 3.85 13.05 -6.04
CA ASP A 31 5.19 12.67 -6.54
C ASP A 31 5.94 11.79 -5.54
N TYR A 32 5.54 11.87 -4.27
CA TYR A 32 6.11 11.12 -3.16
C TYR A 32 5.02 10.42 -2.36
N GLY A 33 5.36 9.32 -1.70
CA GLY A 33 4.42 8.60 -0.84
C GLY A 33 5.06 7.73 0.24
N ILE A 34 4.18 7.19 1.08
CA ILE A 34 4.53 6.19 2.10
C ILE A 34 3.85 4.87 1.74
N GLN A 35 4.65 3.83 1.55
CA GLN A 35 4.20 2.46 1.31
C GLN A 35 4.29 1.62 2.57
N ALA A 36 3.25 0.83 2.88
CA ALA A 36 3.28 -0.13 3.97
C ALA A 36 4.14 -1.35 3.64
N LEU A 37 5.00 -1.78 4.56
CA LEU A 37 5.75 -3.03 4.44
C LEU A 37 5.11 -4.18 5.22
N GLU A 38 4.29 -3.86 6.22
CA GLU A 38 3.67 -4.83 7.12
C GLU A 38 2.13 -4.66 7.14
N PRO A 39 1.37 -5.75 7.37
CA PRO A 39 -0.08 -5.66 7.53
C PRO A 39 -0.45 -5.09 8.90
N ALA A 40 -1.43 -4.18 8.96
CA ALA A 40 -1.99 -3.71 10.22
C ALA A 40 -3.38 -3.10 10.10
N TRP A 41 -4.04 -2.96 11.24
CA TRP A 41 -5.16 -2.04 11.41
C TRP A 41 -4.65 -0.68 11.81
N ILE A 42 -4.85 0.32 10.96
CA ILE A 42 -4.48 1.70 11.26
C ILE A 42 -5.73 2.44 11.71
N THR A 43 -5.70 2.98 12.92
CA THR A 43 -6.82 3.71 13.50
C THR A 43 -6.98 5.09 12.85
N ASN A 44 -8.20 5.63 12.89
CA ASN A 44 -8.45 7.00 12.45
C ASN A 44 -7.57 8.06 13.16
N ARG A 45 -7.22 7.83 14.44
CA ARG A 45 -6.32 8.70 15.23
C ARG A 45 -4.90 8.67 14.69
N GLN A 46 -4.38 7.50 14.33
CA GLN A 46 -3.03 7.36 13.75
C GLN A 46 -2.94 8.00 12.36
N ILE A 47 -3.97 7.82 11.53
CA ILE A 47 -4.05 8.46 10.20
C ILE A 47 -3.98 9.98 10.36
N GLU A 48 -4.77 10.53 11.28
CA GLU A 48 -4.79 11.97 11.54
C GLU A 48 -3.49 12.48 12.16
N ALA A 49 -2.88 11.73 13.09
CA ALA A 49 -1.60 12.08 13.68
C ALA A 49 -0.47 12.12 12.63
N ALA A 50 -0.44 11.16 11.71
CA ALA A 50 0.51 11.14 10.59
C ALA A 50 0.26 12.34 9.66
N ARG A 51 -1.00 12.62 9.30
CA ARG A 51 -1.38 13.79 8.49
C ARG A 51 -0.91 15.10 9.12
N VAL A 52 -1.23 15.31 10.40
CA VAL A 52 -0.83 16.52 11.14
C VAL A 52 0.69 16.64 11.23
N ALA A 53 1.42 15.53 11.43
CA ALA A 53 2.88 15.55 11.45
C ALA A 53 3.47 16.02 10.12
N MET A 54 2.93 15.56 8.99
CA MET A 54 3.35 16.03 7.66
C MET A 54 2.99 17.51 7.46
N THR A 55 1.73 17.89 7.67
CA THR A 55 1.28 19.29 7.49
C THR A 55 2.09 20.27 8.34
N ARG A 56 2.44 19.90 9.58
CA ARG A 56 3.28 20.76 10.44
C ARG A 56 4.70 20.94 9.90
N HIS A 57 5.29 19.91 9.28
CA HIS A 57 6.63 20.01 8.71
C HIS A 57 6.63 20.84 7.43
N VAL A 58 5.65 20.62 6.54
CA VAL A 58 5.55 21.31 5.25
C VAL A 58 4.96 22.73 5.39
N ARG A 59 4.35 23.05 6.55
CA ARG A 59 3.73 24.35 6.86
C ARG A 59 2.58 24.67 5.90
N ARG A 60 2.75 25.65 5.01
CA ARG A 60 1.77 26.06 3.99
C ARG A 60 2.12 25.54 2.58
N GLY A 61 3.23 24.83 2.43
CA GLY A 61 3.63 24.23 1.16
C GLY A 61 2.94 22.90 0.89
N GLY A 62 2.89 22.53 -0.38
CA GLY A 62 2.53 21.18 -0.81
C GLY A 62 1.07 20.76 -0.66
N LYS A 63 0.73 19.71 -1.39
CA LYS A 63 -0.55 19.01 -1.33
C LYS A 63 -0.33 17.65 -0.68
N ILE A 64 -1.22 17.24 0.21
CA ILE A 64 -1.15 15.95 0.93
C ILE A 64 -2.44 15.19 0.67
N TRP A 65 -2.32 13.94 0.24
CA TRP A 65 -3.44 13.03 0.06
C TRP A 65 -3.37 11.88 1.05
N ILE A 66 -4.53 11.51 1.58
CA ILE A 66 -4.70 10.31 2.40
C ILE A 66 -5.28 9.24 1.50
N ARG A 67 -4.57 8.12 1.33
CA ARG A 67 -4.95 7.05 0.40
C ARG A 67 -5.72 5.91 1.06
N ILE A 68 -5.75 5.93 2.39
CA ILE A 68 -6.47 4.97 3.22
C ILE A 68 -7.60 5.66 3.99
N PHE A 69 -8.72 4.97 4.13
CA PHE A 69 -9.87 5.47 4.88
C PHE A 69 -10.27 4.44 5.93
N PRO A 70 -10.55 4.84 7.18
CA PRO A 70 -10.97 3.92 8.22
C PRO A 70 -12.45 3.56 8.04
N ASP A 71 -12.71 2.53 7.25
CA ASP A 71 -14.05 2.04 6.87
C ASP A 71 -14.55 0.88 7.72
N LYS A 72 -13.67 0.20 8.46
CA LYS A 72 -14.02 -1.00 9.21
C LYS A 72 -14.23 -0.70 10.70
N PRO A 73 -15.39 -1.03 11.28
CA PRO A 73 -15.60 -0.88 12.71
C PRO A 73 -14.91 -2.03 13.46
N TYR A 74 -14.23 -1.72 14.56
CA TYR A 74 -13.72 -2.74 15.49
C TYR A 74 -14.46 -2.68 16.81
N THR A 75 -14.70 -3.86 17.39
CA THR A 75 -15.46 -4.01 18.63
C THR A 75 -14.54 -4.44 19.77
N LYS A 76 -14.81 -3.90 20.97
CA LYS A 76 -14.14 -4.29 22.22
C LYS A 76 -15.18 -4.62 23.28
N LYS A 77 -14.87 -5.63 24.10
CA LYS A 77 -15.63 -5.89 25.33
C LYS A 77 -14.94 -5.15 26.48
N PRO A 78 -15.70 -4.61 27.45
CA PRO A 78 -15.12 -4.08 28.68
C PRO A 78 -14.23 -5.13 29.34
N ALA A 79 -13.15 -4.68 29.99
CA ALA A 79 -12.21 -5.59 30.66
C ALA A 79 -12.85 -6.31 31.86
N GLU A 80 -13.92 -5.73 32.42
CA GLU A 80 -14.59 -6.20 33.63
C GLU A 80 -15.59 -7.34 33.39
N THR A 81 -15.88 -7.68 32.12
CA THR A 81 -16.89 -8.71 31.80
C THR A 81 -16.27 -10.07 31.51
N ARG A 82 -16.97 -11.14 31.90
CA ARG A 82 -16.58 -12.52 31.57
C ARG A 82 -16.78 -12.82 30.09
N MET A 83 -16.15 -13.91 29.64
CA MET A 83 -16.35 -14.46 28.29
C MET A 83 -17.82 -14.91 28.10
N GLY A 84 -18.33 -14.82 26.86
CA GLY A 84 -19.76 -15.08 26.55
C GLY A 84 -20.58 -13.82 26.24
N SER A 85 -21.92 -13.91 26.24
CA SER A 85 -22.85 -12.79 26.04
C SER A 85 -22.72 -12.04 24.70
N GLY A 86 -22.28 -12.74 23.65
CA GLY A 86 -22.19 -12.20 22.30
C GLY A 86 -21.02 -11.25 22.07
N LYS A 87 -21.18 -10.31 21.13
CA LYS A 87 -20.12 -9.41 20.67
C LYS A 87 -20.23 -8.01 21.27
N GLY A 88 -19.10 -7.46 21.69
CA GLY A 88 -19.01 -6.11 22.26
C GLY A 88 -19.47 -4.99 21.33
N SER A 89 -19.51 -3.79 21.87
CA SER A 89 -19.88 -2.57 21.12
C SER A 89 -18.73 -2.11 20.23
N PRO A 90 -19.01 -1.46 19.08
CA PRO A 90 -17.98 -0.79 18.29
C PRO A 90 -17.29 0.30 19.10
N GLU A 91 -15.96 0.29 19.14
CA GLU A 91 -15.15 1.28 19.85
C GLU A 91 -14.62 2.35 18.89
N GLY A 92 -14.34 1.96 17.64
CA GLY A 92 -13.88 2.89 16.63
C GLY A 92 -13.74 2.28 15.25
N TRP A 93 -13.04 3.00 14.39
CA TRP A 93 -12.84 2.67 12.98
C TRP A 93 -11.37 2.50 12.66
N VAL A 94 -11.08 1.47 11.86
CA VAL A 94 -9.74 1.13 11.39
C VAL A 94 -9.74 0.98 9.87
N ALA A 95 -8.62 1.36 9.25
CA ALA A 95 -8.30 1.00 7.89
C ALA A 95 -7.53 -0.33 7.91
N VAL A 96 -7.96 -1.29 7.09
CA VAL A 96 -7.23 -2.55 6.92
C VAL A 96 -6.13 -2.34 5.90
N VAL A 97 -4.88 -2.35 6.35
CA VAL A 97 -3.71 -2.11 5.51
C VAL A 97 -2.95 -3.42 5.30
N LYS A 98 -2.53 -3.64 4.06
CA LYS A 98 -1.70 -4.78 3.65
C LYS A 98 -0.36 -4.29 3.11
N PRO A 99 0.69 -5.12 3.13
CA PRO A 99 1.96 -4.81 2.50
C PRO A 99 1.80 -4.39 1.04
N GLY A 100 2.60 -3.41 0.62
CA GLY A 100 2.58 -2.81 -0.71
C GLY A 100 1.58 -1.65 -0.88
N ARG A 101 0.64 -1.45 0.06
CA ARG A 101 -0.35 -0.37 -0.04
C ARG A 101 0.27 1.01 0.22
N ILE A 102 -0.04 1.98 -0.64
CA ILE A 102 0.28 3.39 -0.41
C ILE A 102 -0.70 3.99 0.60
N LEU A 103 -0.18 4.64 1.64
CA LEU A 103 -0.93 5.21 2.75
C LEU A 103 -1.19 6.71 2.59
N PHE A 104 -0.15 7.43 2.17
CA PHE A 104 -0.16 8.88 1.98
C PHE A 104 0.61 9.23 0.72
N GLU A 105 0.22 10.34 0.10
CA GLU A 105 0.93 10.94 -1.02
C GLU A 105 1.16 12.43 -0.78
N MET A 106 2.20 12.98 -1.39
CA MET A 106 2.57 14.39 -1.30
C MET A 106 3.12 14.91 -2.63
N SER A 107 2.88 16.17 -2.94
CA SER A 107 3.40 16.88 -4.12
C SER A 107 3.60 18.36 -3.81
N GLY A 108 4.34 19.07 -4.66
CA GLY A 108 4.56 20.52 -4.57
C GLY A 108 5.60 20.91 -3.51
N VAL A 109 6.55 20.02 -3.24
CA VAL A 109 7.67 20.24 -2.31
C VAL A 109 8.96 19.60 -2.85
N PRO A 110 10.15 20.13 -2.49
CA PRO A 110 11.41 19.45 -2.73
C PRO A 110 11.50 18.10 -2.03
N VAL A 111 12.28 17.18 -2.61
CA VAL A 111 12.44 15.79 -2.12
C VAL A 111 12.93 15.73 -0.68
N ASP A 112 13.81 16.63 -0.25
CA ASP A 112 14.36 16.61 1.11
C ASP A 112 13.31 16.95 2.16
N ILE A 113 12.44 17.92 1.85
CA ILE A 113 11.30 18.29 2.71
C ILE A 113 10.28 17.15 2.72
N ALA A 114 10.00 16.54 1.55
CA ALA A 114 9.10 15.41 1.46
C ALA A 114 9.60 14.22 2.30
N ARG A 115 10.89 13.88 2.19
CA ARG A 115 11.52 12.77 2.90
C ARG A 115 11.44 12.95 4.41
N GLU A 116 11.76 14.14 4.92
CA GLU A 116 11.69 14.43 6.35
C GLU A 116 10.23 14.50 6.86
N ALA A 117 9.30 15.06 6.07
CA ALA A 117 7.87 15.04 6.42
C ALA A 117 7.34 13.60 6.53
N MET A 118 7.66 12.76 5.54
CA MET A 118 7.22 11.37 5.50
C MET A 118 7.88 10.54 6.61
N ARG A 119 9.13 10.81 6.97
CA ARG A 119 9.80 10.20 8.13
C ARG A 119 9.06 10.52 9.44
N ARG A 120 8.63 11.77 9.64
CA ARG A 120 7.83 12.18 10.81
C ARG A 120 6.46 11.49 10.85
N ALA A 121 5.82 11.31 9.69
CA ALA A 121 4.59 10.53 9.59
C ALA A 121 4.82 9.04 9.92
N ALA A 122 5.91 8.45 9.44
CA ALA A 122 6.25 7.05 9.70
C ALA A 122 6.31 6.75 11.20
N HIS A 123 6.88 7.64 12.01
CA HIS A 123 6.91 7.51 13.48
C HIS A 123 5.54 7.58 14.16
N LYS A 124 4.47 7.96 13.46
CA LYS A 124 3.09 7.95 13.97
C LYS A 124 2.32 6.68 13.59
N LEU A 125 2.89 5.86 12.72
CA LEU A 125 2.27 4.63 12.25
C LEU A 125 2.79 3.43 13.07
N PRO A 126 1.94 2.43 13.33
CA PRO A 126 2.31 1.26 14.12
C PRO A 126 3.03 0.17 13.30
N ILE A 127 3.51 0.49 12.09
CA ILE A 127 4.09 -0.47 11.15
C ILE A 127 5.32 0.10 10.46
N LYS A 128 6.18 -0.80 9.96
CA LYS A 128 7.25 -0.40 9.06
C LYS A 128 6.69 0.09 7.73
N VAL A 129 7.25 1.20 7.28
CA VAL A 129 6.86 1.84 6.03
C VAL A 129 8.11 2.27 5.25
N LYS A 130 7.97 2.34 3.92
CA LYS A 130 9.01 2.79 2.99
C LYS A 130 8.59 4.11 2.36
N PHE A 131 9.53 5.04 2.25
CA PHE A 131 9.36 6.23 1.40
C PHE A 131 9.52 5.83 -0.07
N VAL A 132 8.60 6.26 -0.91
CA VAL A 132 8.60 5.98 -2.34
C VAL A 132 8.43 7.28 -3.14
N THR A 133 9.01 7.28 -4.32
CA THR A 133 8.94 8.34 -5.33
C THR A 133 8.21 7.80 -6.56
N ARG A 134 7.83 8.70 -7.47
CA ARG A 134 7.23 8.29 -8.74
C ARG A 134 8.14 7.35 -9.56
N HIS A 135 9.46 7.53 -9.47
CA HIS A 135 10.44 6.68 -10.15
C HIS A 135 10.48 5.23 -9.64
N ASP A 136 10.02 4.97 -8.41
CA ASP A 136 9.94 3.60 -7.87
C ASP A 136 8.85 2.74 -8.57
N PHE A 137 8.01 3.34 -9.42
CA PHE A 137 6.91 2.68 -10.12
C PHE A 137 7.11 2.75 -11.64
N PRO A 138 7.59 1.66 -12.28
CA PRO A 138 7.98 1.67 -13.69
C PRO A 138 6.83 1.81 -14.70
N ASP A 139 5.57 1.83 -14.24
CA ASP A 139 4.39 1.91 -15.12
C ASP A 139 4.07 3.35 -15.60
N HIS A 140 4.92 4.33 -15.27
CA HIS A 140 4.81 5.71 -15.74
C HIS A 140 5.94 6.01 -16.73
N ALA A 141 5.70 5.77 -18.02
CA ALA A 141 6.43 6.43 -19.11
C ALA A 141 6.41 7.95 -18.84
N GLU A 142 7.53 8.69 -18.80
CA GLU A 142 8.67 8.71 -19.71
C GLU A 142 9.98 8.39 -19.00
N VAL A 143 10.69 7.38 -19.48
CA VAL A 143 12.09 7.15 -19.09
C VAL A 143 12.91 8.16 -19.87
N SER A 144 13.66 9.05 -19.20
CA SER A 144 14.59 9.92 -19.92
C SER A 144 15.60 9.05 -20.69
N THR A 145 16.06 9.50 -21.85
CA THR A 145 17.00 8.73 -22.69
C THR A 145 18.27 8.33 -21.94
N ALA A 146 18.66 9.09 -20.91
CA ALA A 146 19.80 8.78 -20.04
C ALA A 146 19.50 7.61 -19.09
N ASP A 147 18.32 7.60 -18.46
CA ASP A 147 17.90 6.53 -17.56
C ASP A 147 17.70 5.21 -18.33
N GLN A 148 17.27 5.25 -19.60
CA GLN A 148 17.18 4.06 -20.45
C GLN A 148 18.53 3.39 -20.65
N ARG A 149 19.59 4.17 -20.92
CA ARG A 149 20.96 3.65 -21.10
C ARG A 149 21.49 3.04 -19.82
N GLU A 150 21.17 3.62 -18.67
CA GLU A 150 21.63 3.12 -17.37
C GLU A 150 20.88 1.84 -16.96
N ILE A 151 19.58 1.75 -17.24
CA ILE A 151 18.77 0.54 -17.03
C ILE A 151 19.20 -0.59 -17.98
N GLU A 152 19.61 -0.28 -19.21
CA GLU A 152 20.11 -1.26 -20.18
C GLU A 152 21.51 -1.77 -19.78
N ALA A 153 22.40 -0.87 -19.35
CA ALA A 153 23.75 -1.23 -18.90
C ALA A 153 23.74 -2.00 -17.56
N HIS A 154 22.84 -1.64 -16.63
CA HIS A 154 22.75 -2.22 -15.30
C HIS A 154 21.29 -2.55 -14.95
N PRO A 155 20.74 -3.64 -15.51
CA PRO A 155 19.35 -3.98 -15.30
C PRO A 155 19.08 -4.33 -13.82
N PRO A 156 18.11 -3.66 -13.16
CA PRO A 156 17.75 -3.98 -11.79
C PRO A 156 17.24 -5.42 -11.69
N LYS A 157 17.54 -6.07 -10.56
CA LYS A 157 17.38 -7.51 -10.36
C LYS A 157 16.00 -8.07 -10.73
N PHE A 158 14.93 -7.29 -10.54
CA PHE A 158 13.57 -7.70 -10.89
C PHE A 158 13.33 -7.84 -12.42
N ILE A 159 14.06 -7.10 -13.26
CA ILE A 159 14.00 -7.22 -14.73
C ILE A 159 14.71 -8.51 -15.18
N LEU A 160 15.87 -8.80 -14.58
CA LEU A 160 16.60 -10.05 -14.82
C LEU A 160 15.76 -11.26 -14.40
N GLU A 161 15.11 -11.19 -13.23
CA GLU A 161 14.24 -12.26 -12.71
C GLU A 161 13.00 -12.49 -13.60
N ARG A 162 12.43 -11.42 -14.20
CA ARG A 162 11.33 -11.55 -15.17
C ARG A 162 11.78 -12.16 -16.51
N LYS A 163 12.94 -11.77 -17.03
CA LYS A 163 13.48 -12.35 -18.28
C LYS A 163 13.78 -13.84 -18.13
N ALA A 164 14.40 -14.23 -17.01
CA ALA A 164 14.69 -15.62 -16.71
C ALA A 164 13.43 -16.49 -16.62
N SER A 165 12.32 -15.92 -16.12
CA SER A 165 11.02 -16.58 -16.06
C SER A 165 10.32 -16.70 -17.42
N ALA A 166 10.60 -15.81 -18.37
CA ALA A 166 9.97 -15.81 -19.69
C ALA A 166 10.67 -16.76 -20.69
N SER A 167 11.92 -17.14 -20.42
CA SER A 167 12.70 -18.08 -21.25
C SER A 167 12.40 -19.56 -20.97
N GLN A 168 11.43 -19.85 -20.10
CA GLN A 168 11.01 -21.21 -19.76
C GLN A 168 9.53 -21.41 -20.16
N GLU A 169 9.24 -21.29 -21.45
CA GLU A 169 8.04 -21.92 -22.03
C GLU A 169 8.46 -23.27 -22.62
N PRO A 170 7.80 -24.39 -22.27
CA PRO A 170 8.14 -25.68 -22.87
C PRO A 170 7.58 -25.76 -24.30
N GLU A 171 8.43 -26.13 -25.25
CA GLU A 171 8.04 -26.56 -26.61
C GLU A 171 6.94 -27.62 -26.51
N ALA A 172 5.76 -27.30 -27.03
CA ALA A 172 4.68 -28.24 -27.20
C ALA A 172 5.10 -29.28 -28.26
N GLN A 173 5.28 -30.52 -27.84
CA GLN A 173 5.56 -31.64 -28.74
C GLN A 173 4.32 -31.92 -29.61
N GLU A 174 4.49 -31.68 -30.91
CA GLU A 174 3.55 -32.00 -31.97
C GLU A 174 3.39 -33.53 -32.04
N THR A 175 2.27 -34.06 -31.58
CA THR A 175 1.96 -35.50 -31.70
C THR A 175 1.38 -35.75 -33.09
N THR A 176 2.24 -36.15 -34.02
CA THR A 176 1.83 -36.71 -35.31
C THR A 176 1.21 -38.09 -35.04
N GLN A 177 -0.11 -38.22 -35.21
CA GLN A 177 -0.76 -39.52 -35.28
C GLN A 177 -0.53 -40.08 -36.69
N GLU A 178 0.34 -41.07 -36.80
CA GLU A 178 0.49 -41.88 -38.01
C GLU A 178 -0.70 -42.86 -38.12
N GLU A 179 -1.35 -42.72 -39.26
CA GLU A 179 -2.32 -43.60 -39.88
C GLU A 179 -1.70 -44.99 -40.09
N THR A 180 -2.29 -46.04 -39.51
CA THR A 180 -2.01 -47.43 -39.91
C THR A 180 -3.32 -48.12 -40.29
N THR A 181 -3.47 -48.24 -41.60
CA THR A 181 -4.36 -49.17 -42.30
C THR A 181 -3.82 -50.60 -42.12
N GLU A 182 -4.64 -51.50 -41.59
CA GLU A 182 -4.95 -52.86 -42.08
C GLU A 182 -5.84 -53.63 -41.10
#